data_AF-A0A946ZUB4-F1
#
_entry.id   AF-A0A946ZUB4-F1
#
_cell.length_a   1.000
_cell.length_b   1.000
_cell.length_c   1.000
_cell.angle_alpha   90.00
_cell.angle_beta   90.00
_cell.angle_gamma   90.00
#
_symmetry.space_group_name_H-M   'P 1'
#
loop_
_entity.id
_entity.type
_entity.pdbx_description
1 polymer ?
#
loop_
_entity_poly.entity_id
_entity_poly.type
_entity_poly.pdbx_seq_one_letter_code
_entity_poly.pdbx_strand_id
1 'polypeptide(L)'
;MSKSINVALIGNPNTGKTSVFNQLTGLKQKVGNYPGITVEKKEGVCKLPRGVKAHILDLPGTYSLNTTSLDESVVVELLLNRNDKDFPDVAVVISDVENLKRNLLLFTQI
;
A
#
# COMPACT_ATOMS: atom_id res chain seq x y z
N MET A 1 12.08 16.52 16.18
CA MET A 1 12.11 15.41 15.19
C MET A 1 10.82 15.49 14.37
N SER A 2 10.89 15.46 13.03
CA SER A 2 9.65 15.41 12.22
C SER A 2 9.01 14.04 12.41
N LYS A 3 7.76 14.00 12.89
CA LYS A 3 6.99 12.75 13.01
C LYS A 3 6.84 12.12 11.62
N SER A 4 7.22 10.85 11.50
CA SER A 4 6.95 10.03 10.32
C SER A 4 5.79 9.10 10.60
N ILE A 5 4.97 8.83 9.59
CA ILE A 5 3.94 7.79 9.61
C ILE A 5 4.13 6.89 8.39
N ASN A 6 3.94 5.59 8.57
CA ASN A 6 3.91 4.61 7.50
C ASN A 6 2.46 4.47 7.00
N VAL A 7 2.25 4.63 5.70
CA VAL A 7 0.94 4.54 5.05
C VAL A 7 1.01 3.49 3.95
N ALA A 8 0.20 2.43 4.07
CA ALA A 8 0.04 1.45 3.01
C ALA A 8 -1.16 1.82 2.14
N LEU A 9 -0.96 1.91 0.83
CA LEU A 9 -2.04 1.92 -0.14
C LEU A 9 -2.36 0.47 -0.50
N ILE A 10 -3.61 0.07 -0.30
CA ILE A 10 -4.12 -1.28 -0.57
C ILE A 10 -5.39 -1.19 -1.39
N GLY A 11 -5.67 -2.18 -2.23
CA GLY A 11 -6.86 -2.18 -3.08
C GLY A 11 -6.79 -3.29 -4.12
N ASN A 12 -7.92 -3.54 -4.79
CA ASN A 12 -7.93 -4.47 -5.92
C ASN A 12 -7.02 -3.98 -7.06
N PRO A 13 -6.56 -4.90 -7.93
CA PRO A 13 -5.96 -4.51 -9.20
C PRO A 13 -6.87 -3.55 -9.98
N ASN A 14 -6.26 -2.59 -10.69
CA ASN A 14 -6.94 -1.62 -11.58
C ASN A 14 -7.94 -0.67 -10.89
N THR A 15 -7.81 -0.41 -9.58
CA THR A 15 -8.66 0.55 -8.83
C THR A 15 -8.15 1.99 -8.81
N GLY A 16 -7.06 2.29 -9.53
CA GLY A 16 -6.42 3.62 -9.51
C GLY A 16 -5.41 3.83 -8.38
N LYS A 17 -5.05 2.77 -7.65
CA LYS A 17 -4.06 2.80 -6.56
C LYS A 17 -2.73 3.46 -6.96
N THR A 18 -2.14 3.06 -8.09
CA THR A 18 -0.90 3.67 -8.61
C THR A 18 -1.06 5.15 -8.96
N SER A 19 -2.25 5.57 -9.43
CA SER A 19 -2.54 6.98 -9.71
C SER A 19 -2.55 7.80 -8.43
N VAL A 20 -3.17 7.29 -7.36
CA VAL A 20 -3.16 7.91 -6.03
C VAL A 20 -1.74 7.97 -5.48
N PHE A 21 -0.96 6.88 -5.58
CA PHE A 21 0.44 6.85 -5.19
C PHE A 21 1.24 7.99 -5.85
N ASN A 22 1.19 8.07 -7.18
CA ASN A 22 1.91 9.09 -7.95
C ASN A 22 1.49 10.52 -7.56
N GLN A 23 0.19 10.74 -7.30
CA GLN A 23 -0.32 12.04 -6.88
C GLN A 23 0.20 12.44 -5.49
N LEU A 24 0.35 11.49 -4.57
CA LEU A 24 0.83 11.73 -3.21
C LEU A 24 2.36 11.94 -3.15
N THR A 25 3.12 11.22 -3.96
CA THR A 25 4.60 11.16 -3.87
C THR A 25 5.30 12.02 -4.91
N GLY A 26 4.66 12.30 -6.05
CA GLY A 26 5.27 12.98 -7.19
C GLY A 26 6.56 12.29 -7.64
N LEU A 27 7.63 13.07 -7.84
CA LEU A 27 8.93 12.53 -8.24
C LEU A 27 9.73 11.89 -7.08
N LYS A 28 9.22 11.92 -5.84
CA LYS A 28 9.92 11.40 -4.65
C LYS A 28 9.53 9.97 -4.36
N GLN A 29 9.66 9.14 -5.38
CA GLN A 29 9.34 7.71 -5.35
C GLN A 29 10.56 6.88 -5.72
N LYS A 30 10.59 5.66 -5.22
CA LYS A 30 11.57 4.61 -5.55
C LYS A 30 10.81 3.37 -5.94
N VAL A 31 11.34 2.69 -6.95
CA VAL A 31 10.85 1.39 -7.41
C VAL A 31 12.00 0.40 -7.27
N GLY A 32 11.73 -0.71 -6.60
CA GLY A 32 12.67 -1.81 -6.42
C GLY A 32 11.91 -3.12 -6.36
N ASN A 33 12.50 -4.15 -5.76
CA ASN A 33 11.84 -5.42 -5.50
C ASN A 33 11.85 -5.73 -4.01
N TYR A 34 10.89 -6.54 -3.55
CA TYR A 34 10.96 -7.11 -2.21
C TYR A 34 12.15 -8.08 -2.09
N PRO A 35 12.78 -8.19 -0.90
CA PRO A 35 13.97 -9.02 -0.73
C PRO A 35 13.74 -10.48 -1.15
N GLY A 36 14.59 -10.99 -2.05
CA GLY A 36 14.59 -12.40 -2.45
C GLY A 36 13.53 -12.80 -3.47
N ILE A 37 12.69 -11.87 -3.97
CA ILE A 37 11.63 -12.16 -4.95
C ILE A 37 11.55 -11.07 -6.03
N THR A 38 10.84 -11.36 -7.12
CA THR A 38 10.66 -10.44 -8.26
C THR A 38 9.45 -9.53 -8.13
N VAL A 39 8.78 -9.54 -6.96
CA VAL A 39 7.61 -8.69 -6.71
C VAL A 39 8.09 -7.24 -6.57
N GLU A 40 7.52 -6.35 -7.39
CA GLU A 40 7.86 -4.94 -7.39
C GLU A 40 7.45 -4.27 -6.07
N LYS A 41 8.32 -3.42 -5.54
CA LYS A 41 8.10 -2.58 -4.36
C LYS A 41 8.17 -1.10 -4.76
N LYS A 42 7.04 -0.41 -4.62
CA LYS A 42 6.93 1.03 -4.87
C LYS A 42 6.76 1.78 -3.56
N GLU A 43 7.71 2.67 -3.25
CA GLU A 43 7.70 3.47 -2.02
C GLU A 43 7.98 4.94 -2.33
N GLY A 44 7.44 5.86 -1.54
CA GLY A 44 7.68 7.28 -1.72
C GLY A 44 7.36 8.09 -0.48
N VAL A 45 7.58 9.41 -0.56
CA VAL A 45 7.36 10.31 0.58
C VAL A 45 6.39 11.42 0.21
N CYS A 46 5.32 11.52 0.99
CA CYS A 46 4.37 12.64 0.95
C CYS A 46 4.60 13.57 2.15
N LYS A 47 4.59 14.89 1.93
CA LYS A 47 4.63 15.88 3.00
C LYS A 47 3.21 16.23 3.42
N LEU A 48 2.90 16.02 4.69
CA LEU A 48 1.61 16.41 5.28
C LEU A 48 1.72 17.76 6.00
N PRO A 49 0.58 18.40 6.33
CA PRO A 49 0.56 19.60 7.15
C PRO A 49 1.32 19.42 8.48
N ARG A 50 1.72 20.54 9.09
CA ARG A 50 2.43 20.56 10.39
C ARG A 50 3.79 19.83 10.39
N GLY A 51 4.39 19.64 9.22
CA GLY A 51 5.73 19.07 9.09
C GLY A 51 5.81 17.55 9.29
N VAL A 52 4.67 16.85 9.26
CA VAL A 52 4.61 15.39 9.28
C VAL A 52 5.02 14.83 7.92
N LYS A 53 5.79 13.75 7.91
CA LYS A 53 6.12 13.02 6.68
C LYS A 53 5.34 11.70 6.66
N ALA A 54 4.75 11.38 5.52
CA ALA A 54 4.15 10.07 5.30
C ALA A 54 5.05 9.28 4.35
N HIS A 55 5.50 8.12 4.79
CA HIS A 55 6.13 7.11 3.94
C HIS A 55 4.98 6.32 3.31
N ILE A 56 4.80 6.48 2.01
CA ILE A 56 3.74 5.83 1.25
C ILE A 56 4.31 4.56 0.63
N LEU A 57 3.72 3.42 0.95
CA LEU A 57 4.01 2.15 0.31
C LEU A 57 2.83 1.75 -0.57
N ASP A 58 3.06 1.56 -1.86
CA ASP A 58 2.07 1.04 -2.79
C ASP A 58 2.17 -0.49 -2.83
N LEU A 59 1.20 -1.17 -2.21
CA LEU A 59 1.18 -2.62 -2.13
C LEU A 59 0.70 -3.25 -3.44
N PRO A 60 1.10 -4.49 -3.76
CA PRO A 60 0.52 -5.23 -4.86
C PRO A 60 -1.02 -5.26 -4.79
N GLY A 61 -1.67 -5.22 -5.95
CA GLY A 61 -3.13 -5.30 -6.00
C GLY A 61 -3.60 -6.67 -5.54
N THR A 62 -4.53 -6.72 -4.59
CA THR A 62 -5.07 -7.98 -4.06
C THR A 62 -6.58 -7.96 -3.99
N TYR A 63 -7.23 -9.12 -4.19
CA TYR A 63 -8.68 -9.22 -4.04
C TYR A 63 -9.13 -9.55 -2.63
N SER A 64 -8.26 -10.16 -1.82
CA SER A 64 -8.52 -10.53 -0.44
C SER A 64 -7.22 -10.87 0.29
N LEU A 65 -7.25 -10.99 1.61
CA LEU A 65 -6.13 -11.52 2.40
C LEU A 65 -6.01 -13.07 2.32
N ASN A 66 -6.79 -13.72 1.45
CA ASN A 66 -6.57 -15.12 1.08
C ASN A 66 -5.71 -15.16 -0.18
N THR A 67 -4.44 -15.48 -0.01
CA THR A 67 -3.41 -15.32 -1.05
C THR A 67 -3.42 -16.48 -2.03
N THR A 68 -3.36 -16.17 -3.32
CA THR A 68 -3.23 -17.15 -4.41
C THR A 68 -1.96 -16.96 -5.25
N SER A 69 -1.21 -15.89 -4.99
CA SER A 69 0.00 -15.51 -5.71
C SER A 69 1.05 -14.90 -4.78
N LEU A 70 2.31 -14.86 -5.24
CA LEU A 70 3.42 -14.24 -4.49
C LEU A 70 3.16 -12.75 -4.22
N ASP A 71 2.61 -12.04 -5.20
CA ASP A 71 2.22 -10.63 -5.08
C ASP A 71 1.24 -10.43 -3.92
N GLU A 72 0.21 -11.29 -3.81
CA GLU A 72 -0.75 -11.26 -2.71
C GLU A 72 -0.12 -11.70 -1.37
N SER A 73 0.79 -12.67 -1.39
CA SER A 73 1.53 -13.13 -0.20
C SER A 73 2.30 -12.00 0.46
N VAL A 74 2.97 -11.15 -0.33
CA VAL A 74 3.69 -9.97 0.19
C VAL A 74 2.77 -9.02 0.96
N VAL A 75 1.54 -8.82 0.48
CA VAL A 75 0.56 -7.97 1.16
C VAL A 75 0.21 -8.53 2.53
N VAL A 76 -0.08 -9.82 2.59
CA VAL A 76 -0.49 -10.50 3.84
C VAL A 76 0.67 -10.58 4.83
N GLU A 77 1.86 -10.94 4.38
CA GLU A 77 3.06 -11.01 5.23
C GLU A 77 3.36 -9.66 5.89
N LEU A 78 3.29 -8.57 5.12
CA LEU A 78 3.49 -7.23 5.65
C LEU A 78 2.43 -6.86 6.70
N LEU A 79 1.14 -7.11 6.40
CA LEU A 79 0.03 -6.75 7.29
C LEU A 79 -0.05 -7.62 8.55
N LEU A 80 0.54 -8.82 8.55
CA LEU A 80 0.62 -9.69 9.74
C LEU A 80 1.88 -9.45 10.57
N ASN A 81 2.93 -8.87 10.00
CA ASN A 81 4.20 -8.66 10.69
C ASN A 81 4.32 -7.26 11.31
N ARG A 82 3.79 -7.08 12.53
CA ARG A 82 3.87 -5.82 13.29
C ARG A 82 5.29 -5.30 13.57
N ASN A 83 6.30 -6.17 13.46
CA ASN A 83 7.70 -5.81 13.69
C ASN A 83 8.41 -5.42 12.39
N ASP A 84 7.75 -5.51 11.23
CA ASP A 84 8.31 -5.04 9.97
C ASP A 84 8.49 -3.51 10.01
N LYS A 85 9.60 -3.04 9.45
CA LYS A 85 9.90 -1.59 9.37
C LYS A 85 8.88 -0.82 8.52
N ASP A 86 8.24 -1.51 7.58
CA ASP A 86 7.25 -0.96 6.67
C ASP A 86 5.82 -1.30 7.12
N PHE A 87 5.64 -1.89 8.31
CA PHE A 87 4.32 -2.12 8.89
C PHE A 87 3.56 -0.78 8.96
N PRO A 88 2.33 -0.72 8.43
CA PRO A 88 1.62 0.54 8.30
C PRO A 88 1.03 1.03 9.63
N ASP A 89 1.21 2.32 9.93
CA ASP A 89 0.41 3.00 10.94
C ASP A 89 -1.03 3.23 10.45
N VAL A 90 -1.20 3.38 9.13
CA VAL A 90 -2.47 3.62 8.45
C VAL A 90 -2.54 2.82 7.16
N ALA A 91 -3.61 2.05 6.98
CA ALA A 91 -3.97 1.46 5.69
C ALA A 91 -5.01 2.35 4.98
N VAL A 92 -4.76 2.70 3.72
CA VAL A 92 -5.70 3.44 2.87
C VAL A 92 -6.21 2.47 1.80
N VAL A 93 -7.46 2.06 1.94
CA VAL A 93 -8.12 1.15 1.00
C VAL A 93 -8.66 1.94 -0.19
N ILE A 94 -8.05 1.76 -1.35
CA ILE A 94 -8.47 2.35 -2.62
C ILE A 94 -9.54 1.44 -3.23
N SER A 95 -10.71 2.01 -3.50
CA SER A 95 -11.86 1.30 -4.05
C SER A 95 -12.39 1.99 -5.29
N ASP A 96 -12.76 1.20 -6.29
CA ASP A 96 -13.49 1.66 -7.47
C ASP A 96 -15.00 1.70 -7.21
N VAL A 97 -15.60 2.86 -7.44
CA VAL A 97 -17.03 3.12 -7.23
C VAL A 97 -17.91 2.28 -8.15
N GLU A 98 -17.47 1.97 -9.37
CA GLU A 98 -18.23 1.16 -10.33
C GLU A 98 -18.28 -0.32 -9.92
N ASN A 99 -17.34 -0.75 -9.08
CA ASN A 99 -17.20 -2.14 -8.63
C ASN A 99 -17.25 -2.27 -7.09
N LEU A 100 -17.96 -1.36 -6.41
CA LEU A 100 -17.87 -1.18 -4.96
C LEU A 100 -18.08 -2.47 -4.16
N LYS A 101 -19.10 -3.28 -4.50
CA LYS A 101 -19.37 -4.56 -3.80
C LYS A 101 -18.16 -5.51 -3.78
N ARG A 102 -17.45 -5.61 -4.90
CA ARG A 102 -16.24 -6.44 -5.02
C ARG A 102 -15.11 -5.86 -4.18
N ASN A 103 -14.96 -4.54 -4.19
CA ASN A 103 -13.88 -3.85 -3.49
C ASN A 103 -14.04 -3.88 -1.97
N LEU A 104 -15.28 -3.80 -1.49
CA LEU A 104 -15.59 -3.82 -0.07
C LEU A 104 -15.26 -5.17 0.61
N LEU A 105 -15.13 -6.27 -0.12
CA LEU A 105 -14.68 -7.53 0.46
C LEU A 105 -13.30 -7.39 1.10
N LEU A 106 -12.33 -6.83 0.36
CA LEU A 106 -10.99 -6.57 0.89
C LEU A 106 -11.05 -5.59 2.06
N PHE A 107 -11.86 -4.53 1.95
CA PHE A 107 -12.05 -3.56 3.04
C PHE A 107 -12.49 -4.22 4.35
N THR A 108 -13.38 -5.23 4.31
CA THR A 108 -13.82 -5.92 5.53
C THR A 108 -12.75 -6.74 6.25
N GLN A 109 -11.61 -6.99 5.59
CA GLN A 109 -10.51 -7.81 6.12
C GLN A 109 -9.37 -6.98 6.71
N ILE A 110 -9.36 -5.67 6.44
CA ILE A 110 -8.35 -4.70 6.89
C ILE A 110 -8.86 -4.00 8.14
#